data_AF-A0A4Z0YIF1-F1
#
_entry.id   AF-A0A4Z0YIF1-F1
#
_cell.length_a   1.000
_cell.length_b   1.000
_cell.length_c   1.000
_cell.angle_alpha   90.00
_cell.angle_beta   90.00
_cell.angle_gamma   90.00
#
_symmetry.space_group_name_H-M   'P 1'
#
loop_
_entity.id
_entity.type
_entity.pdbx_description
1 polymer ?
#
loop_
_entity_poly.entity_id
_entity_poly.type
_entity_poly.pdbx_seq_one_letter_code
_entity_poly.pdbx_strand_id
1 'polypeptide(L)'
;MAGLQHYRLAMDPAIQKLGNMTTNRHKYFRWTPRTAGLTFVYAIAVPFVFGVIAYQTDVRQSYTHAEVKLDPTRPLLIRPL
;
A
#
# COMPACT_ATOMS: atom_id res chain seq x y z
N MET A 1 -6.08 19.84 36.71
CA MET A 1 -7.23 18.92 36.63
C MET A 1 -7.19 18.02 37.85
N ALA A 2 -8.11 18.21 38.81
CA ALA A 2 -8.18 17.43 40.04
C ALA A 2 -8.67 16.00 39.72
N GLY A 3 -7.83 14.99 39.95
CA GLY A 3 -8.14 13.59 39.65
C GLY A 3 -7.71 12.68 40.79
N LEU A 4 -8.58 11.72 41.14
CA LEU A 4 -8.30 10.63 42.07
C LEU A 4 -6.91 10.04 41.78
N GLN A 5 -6.09 9.83 42.81
CA GLN A 5 -4.82 9.13 42.66
C GLN A 5 -5.12 7.64 42.44
N HIS A 6 -5.40 7.27 41.19
CA HIS A 6 -5.43 5.89 40.76
C HIS A 6 -4.02 5.32 40.98
N TYR A 7 -3.91 4.22 41.72
CA TYR A 7 -2.65 3.48 41.85
C TYR A 7 -2.09 3.25 40.45
N ARG A 8 -1.04 4.00 40.10
CA ARG A 8 -0.31 3.78 38.86
C ARG A 8 0.27 2.38 38.98
N LEU A 9 -0.17 1.47 38.12
CA LEU A 9 0.55 0.23 37.89
C LEU A 9 2.02 0.60 37.71
N ALA A 10 2.91 -0.07 38.44
CA ALA A 10 4.34 0.12 38.30
C ALA A 10 4.68 -0.13 36.82
N MET A 11 4.95 0.94 36.10
CA MET A 11 5.06 0.88 34.65
C MET A 11 6.46 0.33 34.35
N ASP A 12 6.53 -0.88 33.81
CA ASP A 12 7.80 -1.56 33.56
C ASP A 12 8.74 -0.67 32.73
N PRO A 13 9.95 -0.36 33.22
CA PRO A 13 10.91 0.45 32.47
C PRO A 13 11.22 -0.12 31.08
N ALA A 14 11.14 -1.45 30.89
CA ALA A 14 11.39 -2.05 29.58
C ALA A 14 10.26 -1.73 28.59
N ILE A 15 8.99 -1.84 29.00
CA ILE A 15 7.84 -1.45 28.17
C ILE A 15 7.88 0.05 27.83
N GLN A 16 8.21 0.90 28.79
CA GLN A 16 8.36 2.34 28.54
C GLN A 16 9.46 2.62 27.52
N LYS A 17 10.61 1.95 27.64
CA LYS A 17 11.71 2.10 26.68
C LYS A 17 11.32 1.61 25.30
N LEU A 18 10.63 0.48 25.18
CA LEU A 18 10.15 -0.04 23.90
C LEU A 18 9.21 0.97 23.23
N GLY A 19 8.20 1.47 23.95
CA GLY A 19 7.27 2.48 23.44
C GLY A 19 7.98 3.76 22.98
N ASN A 20 9.00 4.20 23.72
CA ASN A 20 9.82 5.33 23.33
C ASN A 20 10.65 5.05 22.06
N MET A 21 11.24 3.86 21.93
CA MET A 21 12.02 3.49 20.73
C MET A 21 11.15 3.34 19.48
N THR A 22 9.93 2.81 19.61
CA THR A 22 9.01 2.67 18.47
C THR A 22 8.51 4.02 17.98
N THR A 23 8.10 4.90 18.89
CA THR A 23 7.57 6.24 18.55
C THR A 23 8.67 7.15 17.97
N ASN A 24 9.88 7.10 18.54
CA ASN A 24 11.01 7.92 18.09
C ASN A 24 11.83 7.28 16.96
N ARG A 25 11.39 6.17 16.36
CA ARG A 25 12.14 5.45 15.31
C ARG A 25 12.58 6.35 14.15
N HIS A 26 11.75 7.32 13.78
CA HIS A 26 12.03 8.29 12.72
C HIS A 26 13.26 9.17 13.02
N LYS A 27 13.59 9.43 14.29
CA LYS A 27 14.77 10.23 14.69
C LYS A 27 16.08 9.48 14.45
N TYR A 28 16.04 8.15 14.53
CA TYR A 28 17.22 7.29 14.39
C TYR A 28 17.35 6.69 12.98
N PHE A 29 16.49 7.11 12.04
CA PHE A 29 16.52 6.63 10.68
C PHE A 29 17.77 7.12 9.93
N ARG A 30 18.33 6.24 9.08
CA ARG A 30 19.50 6.54 8.25
C ARG A 30 19.27 6.05 6.82
N TRP A 31 19.62 6.89 5.85
CA TRP A 31 19.68 6.49 4.45
C TRP A 31 20.92 5.62 4.22
N THR A 32 20.69 4.32 4.15
CA THR A 32 21.68 3.30 3.81
C THR A 32 21.27 2.68 2.48
N PRO A 33 22.18 2.08 1.70
CA PRO A 33 21.81 1.48 0.42
C PRO A 33 20.69 0.42 0.55
N ARG A 34 20.66 -0.31 1.68
CA ARG A 34 19.59 -1.29 1.97
C ARG A 34 18.23 -0.61 2.20
N THR A 35 18.18 0.43 3.04
CA THR A 35 16.94 1.14 3.33
C THR A 35 16.46 1.95 2.13
N ALA A 36 17.37 2.54 1.36
CA ALA A 36 17.04 3.25 0.14
C ALA A 36 16.43 2.34 -0.93
N GLY A 37 17.03 1.17 -1.15
CA GLY A 37 16.52 0.18 -2.09
C GLY A 37 15.11 -0.31 -1.72
N LEU A 38 14.88 -0.62 -0.43
CA LEU A 38 13.55 -1.01 0.05
C LEU A 38 12.52 0.10 -0.17
N THR A 39 12.83 1.34 0.20
CA THR A 39 11.93 2.47 -0.02
C THR A 39 11.61 2.64 -1.51
N PHE A 40 12.60 2.52 -2.40
CA PHE A 40 12.39 2.63 -3.84
C PHE A 40 11.45 1.55 -4.38
N VAL A 41 11.66 0.28 -4.00
CA VAL A 41 10.83 -0.83 -4.49
C VAL A 41 9.36 -0.61 -4.10
N TYR A 42 9.10 -0.30 -2.83
CA TYR A 42 7.73 -0.18 -2.34
C TYR A 42 7.05 1.14 -2.73
N ALA A 43 7.78 2.24 -2.81
CA ALA A 43 7.20 3.55 -3.14
C ALA A 43 7.06 3.79 -4.65
N ILE A 44 7.91 3.17 -5.48
CA ILE A 44 7.96 3.43 -6.92
C ILE A 44 7.69 2.16 -7.71
N ALA A 45 8.50 1.12 -7.57
CA ALA A 45 8.43 -0.05 -8.45
C ALA A 45 7.07 -0.76 -8.36
N VAL A 46 6.58 -1.01 -7.15
CA VAL A 46 5.31 -1.70 -6.92
C VAL A 46 4.13 -0.88 -7.47
N PRO A 47 3.91 0.40 -7.08
CA PRO A 47 2.84 1.21 -7.65
C PRO A 47 2.95 1.38 -9.17
N PHE A 48 4.16 1.48 -9.71
CA PHE A 48 4.38 1.62 -11.15
C PHE A 48 3.92 0.38 -11.91
N VAL A 49 4.31 -0.82 -11.46
CA VAL A 49 3.89 -2.08 -12.08
C VAL A 49 2.37 -2.20 -12.05
N PHE A 50 1.74 -1.94 -10.89
CA PHE A 50 0.28 -1.95 -10.79
C PHE A 50 -0.38 -0.91 -11.70
N GLY A 51 0.18 0.29 -11.79
CA GLY A 51 -0.31 1.34 -12.68
C GLY A 51 -0.28 0.91 -14.15
N VAL A 52 0.84 0.35 -14.62
CA VAL A 52 0.97 -0.12 -16.01
C VAL A 52 -0.05 -1.23 -16.32
N ILE A 53 -0.21 -2.20 -15.41
CA ILE A 53 -1.19 -3.27 -15.59
C ILE A 53 -2.61 -2.70 -15.65
N ALA A 54 -2.96 -1.81 -14.72
CA ALA A 54 -4.28 -1.17 -14.66
C ALA A 54 -4.58 -0.39 -15.94
N TYR A 55 -3.63 0.40 -16.45
CA TYR A 55 -3.81 1.13 -17.71
C TYR A 55 -4.04 0.20 -18.90
N GLN A 56 -3.33 -0.92 -18.97
CA GLN A 56 -3.53 -1.89 -20.06
C GLN A 56 -4.89 -2.60 -19.97
N THR A 57 -5.36 -2.92 -18.76
CA THR A 57 -6.66 -3.56 -18.56
C THR A 57 -7.83 -2.63 -18.88
N ASP A 58 -7.77 -1.36 -18.46
CA ASP A 58 -8.83 -0.38 -18.72
C ASP A 58 -8.98 -0.09 -20.21
N VAL A 59 -7.85 0.06 -20.90
CA VAL A 59 -7.79 0.24 -22.35
C VAL A 59 -8.41 -0.97 -23.05
N ARG A 60 -8.04 -2.20 -22.66
CA ARG A 60 -8.59 -3.43 -23.23
C ARG A 60 -10.11 -3.53 -23.02
N GLN A 61 -10.61 -3.32 -21.80
CA GLN A 61 -12.05 -3.42 -21.53
C GLN A 61 -12.87 -2.32 -22.21
N SER A 62 -12.30 -1.12 -22.37
CA SER A 62 -12.95 -0.02 -23.08
C SER A 62 -13.16 -0.35 -24.56
N TYR A 63 -12.17 -0.97 -25.22
CA TYR A 63 -12.30 -1.38 -26.62
C TYR A 63 -13.31 -2.52 -26.80
N THR A 64 -13.27 -3.57 -25.97
CA THR A 64 -14.27 -4.64 -26.06
C THR A 64 -15.67 -4.13 -25.81
N HIS A 65 -15.87 -3.23 -24.85
CA HIS A 65 -17.19 -2.70 -24.53
C HIS A 65 -17.71 -1.72 -25.60
N ALA A 66 -16.82 -1.01 -26.30
CA ALA A 66 -17.16 -0.17 -27.45
C ALA A 66 -17.53 -1.00 -28.69
N GLU A 67 -16.79 -2.08 -28.97
CA GLU A 67 -17.08 -3.00 -30.07
C GLU A 67 -18.43 -3.71 -29.87
N VAL A 68 -18.78 -4.10 -28.64
CA VAL A 68 -20.09 -4.68 -28.29
C VAL A 68 -21.26 -3.71 -28.51
N LYS A 69 -21.04 -2.40 -28.38
CA LYS A 69 -22.08 -1.39 -28.64
C LYS A 69 -22.28 -1.11 -30.12
N LEU A 70 -21.24 -1.32 -30.94
CA LEU A 70 -21.25 -1.05 -32.37
C LEU A 70 -21.74 -2.24 -33.21
N ASP A 71 -21.60 -3.47 -32.72
CA ASP A 71 -22.08 -4.67 -33.41
C ASP A 71 -23.14 -5.41 -32.59
N PRO A 72 -24.43 -5.06 -32.75
CA PRO A 72 -25.53 -5.71 -32.02
C PRO A 72 -25.83 -7.14 -32.49
N THR A 73 -25.07 -7.71 -33.43
CA THR A 73 -25.41 -8.96 -34.13
C THR A 73 -24.47 -10.14 -33.88
N ARG A 74 -23.39 -9.99 -33.10
CA ARG A 74 -22.46 -11.11 -32.84
C ARG A 74 -22.88 -11.95 -31.64
N PRO A 75 -23.12 -13.27 -31.80
CA PRO A 75 -23.31 -14.15 -30.66
C PRO A 75 -22.01 -14.22 -29.85
N LEU A 76 -22.14 -14.04 -28.54
CA LEU A 76 -21.08 -14.06 -27.53
C LEU A 76 -20.27 -15.37 -27.58
N LEU A 77 -19.25 -15.43 -28.43
CA LEU A 77 -18.26 -16.51 -28.42
C LEU A 77 -17.00 -16.02 -27.71
N ILE A 78 -17.00 -16.24 -26.40
CA ILE A 78 -15.82 -16.26 -25.54
C ILE A 78 -14.83 -17.27 -26.14
N ARG A 79 -13.64 -16.83 -26.56
CA ARG A 79 -12.47 -17.72 -26.65
C ARG A 79 -11.20 -17.04 -26.16
N PRO A 80 -10.62 -17.53 -25.04
CA PRO A 80 -9.28 -17.16 -24.61
C PRO A 80 -8.24 -18.09 -25.25
N LEU A 81 -7.05 -17.53 -25.48
CA LEU A 81 -5.77 -18.18 -25.17
C LEU A 81 -4.97 -17.19 -24.31
#